data_AF-A0A0E3ZG79-F1
#
_entry.id   AF-A0A0E3ZG79-F1
#
_cell.length_a   1.000
_cell.length_b   1.000
_cell.length_c   1.000
_cell.angle_alpha   90.00
_cell.angle_beta   90.00
_cell.angle_gamma   90.00
#
_symmetry.space_group_name_H-M   'P 1'
#
loop_
_entity.id
_entity.type
_entity.pdbx_description
1 polymer ?
#
loop_
_entity_poly.entity_id
_entity_poly.type
_entity_poly.pdbx_seq_one_letter_code
_entity_poly.pdbx_strand_id
1 'polypeptide(L)'
;MKELERIENGLKKSNTLLYKNEDKGLACSFVNGGLVVDSFVIEDDIIADALSQKGLNGVVEGSNFSMLRNNYDWFSLHVKTKKLYETLK
;
A
#
# COMPACT_ATOMS: atom_id res chain seq x y z
N MET A 1 0.40 10.55 -5.66
CA MET A 1 0.21 9.91 -6.99
C MET A 1 1.39 9.01 -7.35
N LYS A 2 2.64 9.50 -7.29
CA LYS A 2 3.85 8.66 -7.48
C LYS A 2 3.90 7.46 -6.53
N GLU A 3 3.47 7.62 -5.28
CA GLU A 3 3.40 6.49 -4.32
C GLU A 3 2.41 5.41 -4.75
N LEU A 4 1.25 5.79 -5.33
CA LEU A 4 0.29 4.80 -5.85
C LEU A 4 0.89 4.01 -7.01
N GLU A 5 1.62 4.66 -7.93
CA GLU A 5 2.30 3.94 -9.01
C GLU A 5 3.37 2.99 -8.48
N ARG A 6 4.09 3.42 -7.44
CA ARG A 6 5.15 2.61 -6.82
C ARG A 6 4.58 1.41 -6.06
N ILE A 7 3.47 1.58 -5.34
CA ILE A 7 2.74 0.48 -4.68
C ILE A 7 2.27 -0.52 -5.73
N GLU A 8 1.67 -0.07 -6.83
CA GLU A 8 1.20 -0.95 -7.90
C GLU A 8 2.33 -1.82 -8.46
N ASN A 9 3.48 -1.18 -8.72
CA ASN A 9 4.67 -1.85 -9.22
C ASN A 9 5.22 -2.86 -8.20
N GLY A 10 5.23 -2.48 -6.91
CA GLY A 10 5.60 -3.37 -5.80
C GLY A 10 4.70 -4.60 -5.75
N LEU A 11 3.37 -4.42 -5.76
CA LEU A 11 2.39 -5.50 -5.72
C LEU A 11 2.49 -6.46 -6.91
N LYS A 12 2.78 -5.94 -8.12
CA LYS A 12 2.97 -6.77 -9.33
C LYS A 12 4.17 -7.72 -9.23
N LYS A 13 5.22 -7.32 -8.49
CA LYS A 13 6.50 -8.04 -8.39
C LYS A 13 6.67 -8.86 -7.10
N SER A 14 5.70 -8.77 -6.18
CA SER A 14 5.74 -9.42 -4.86
C SER A 14 4.55 -10.34 -4.64
N ASN A 15 4.63 -11.12 -3.56
CA ASN A 15 3.53 -11.94 -3.05
C ASN A 15 3.16 -11.61 -1.59
N THR A 16 3.93 -10.73 -0.95
CA THR A 16 3.76 -10.30 0.43
C THR A 16 4.12 -8.82 0.53
N LEU A 17 3.33 -8.06 1.29
CA LEU A 17 3.65 -6.69 1.69
C LEU A 17 3.80 -6.65 3.21
N LEU A 18 4.94 -6.18 3.68
CA LEU A 18 5.21 -5.88 5.07
C LEU A 18 5.12 -4.38 5.27
N TYR A 19 4.53 -3.95 6.37
CA TYR A 19 4.44 -2.55 6.73
C TYR A 19 4.62 -2.33 8.23
N LYS A 20 5.17 -1.18 8.58
CA LYS A 20 5.27 -0.69 9.96
C LYS A 20 5.09 0.81 9.98
N ASN A 21 4.52 1.33 11.08
CA ASN A 21 4.45 2.76 11.29
C ASN A 21 5.85 3.31 11.62
N GLU A 22 6.21 4.43 11.03
CA GLU A 22 7.39 5.23 11.34
C GLU A 22 6.99 6.70 11.49
N ASP A 23 7.88 7.53 12.07
CA ASP A 23 7.60 8.95 12.33
C ASP A 23 7.19 9.76 11.10
N LYS A 24 7.56 9.29 9.89
CA LYS A 24 7.31 9.96 8.61
C LYS A 24 6.23 9.29 7.76
N GLY A 25 5.52 8.30 8.29
CA GLY A 25 4.45 7.60 7.59
C GLY A 25 4.55 6.08 7.68
N LEU A 26 4.17 5.37 6.61
CA LEU A 26 4.10 3.91 6.59
C LEU A 26 5.27 3.32 5.80
N ALA A 27 6.26 2.78 6.53
CA ALA A 27 7.37 2.08 5.90
C ALA A 27 6.90 0.74 5.33
N CYS A 28 6.99 0.58 4.01
CA CYS A 28 6.51 -0.57 3.27
C CYS A 28 7.66 -1.34 2.63
N SER A 29 7.60 -2.67 2.68
CA SER A 29 8.52 -3.59 2.02
C SER A 29 7.74 -4.65 1.26
N PHE A 30 8.00 -4.74 -0.04
CA PHE A 30 7.38 -5.72 -0.93
C PHE A 30 8.31 -6.92 -1.05
N VAL A 31 7.82 -8.10 -0.71
CA VAL A 31 8.61 -9.33 -0.58
C VAL A 31 8.13 -10.39 -1.57
N ASN A 32 9.07 -11.07 -2.22
CA ASN A 32 8.80 -12.21 -3.08
C ASN A 32 9.72 -13.38 -2.67
N GLY A 33 9.14 -14.47 -2.18
CA GLY A 33 9.92 -15.66 -1.79
C GLY A 33 11.00 -15.38 -0.74
N GLY A 34 10.75 -14.44 0.19
CA GLY A 34 11.70 -14.05 1.24
C GLY A 34 12.69 -12.94 0.86
N LEU A 35 12.67 -12.45 -0.39
CA LEU A 35 13.53 -11.36 -0.86
C LEU A 35 12.73 -10.05 -0.98
N VAL A 36 13.29 -8.96 -0.45
CA VAL A 36 12.72 -7.61 -0.63
C VAL A 36 12.99 -7.14 -2.07
N VAL A 37 11.93 -6.88 -2.83
CA VAL A 37 12.00 -6.45 -4.24
C VAL A 37 11.81 -4.94 -4.43
N ASP A 38 11.12 -4.28 -3.50
CA ASP A 38 11.06 -2.82 -3.40
C ASP A 38 10.75 -2.44 -1.94
N SER A 39 11.22 -1.28 -1.51
CA SER A 39 10.90 -0.72 -0.20
C SER A 39 10.91 0.80 -0.26
N PHE A 40 9.94 1.40 0.42
CA PHE A 40 9.83 2.85 0.57
C PHE A 40 8.87 3.22 1.69
N VAL A 41 8.99 4.44 2.16
CA VAL A 41 8.05 5.05 3.08
C VAL A 41 6.95 5.71 2.28
N ILE A 42 5.70 5.40 2.64
CA ILE A 42 4.52 6.13 2.18
C ILE A 42 4.32 7.27 3.16
N GLU A 43 4.55 8.49 2.71
CA GLU A 43 4.44 9.71 3.51
C GLU A 43 3.01 10.25 3.49
N ASP A 44 2.21 9.87 2.50
CA ASP A 44 0.83 10.30 2.41
C ASP A 44 -0.09 9.53 3.36
N ASP A 45 -0.63 10.25 4.35
CA ASP A 45 -1.47 9.70 5.41
C ASP A 45 -2.69 8.94 4.89
N ILE A 46 -3.34 9.43 3.82
CA ILE A 46 -4.53 8.78 3.26
C ILE A 46 -4.17 7.43 2.63
N ILE A 47 -3.03 7.38 1.92
CA ILE A 47 -2.53 6.12 1.37
C ILE A 47 -2.11 5.18 2.49
N ALA A 48 -1.35 5.68 3.48
CA ALA A 48 -0.88 4.93 4.63
C ALA A 48 -2.04 4.29 5.42
N ASP A 49 -3.06 5.08 5.76
CA ASP A 49 -4.26 4.63 6.44
C ASP A 49 -4.99 3.56 5.63
N ALA A 50 -5.22 3.81 4.34
CA ALA A 50 -5.95 2.87 3.49
C ALA A 50 -5.20 1.54 3.33
N LEU A 51 -3.86 1.57 3.26
CA LEU A 51 -3.02 0.39 3.10
C LEU A 51 -2.90 -0.42 4.40
N SER A 52 -2.75 0.26 5.54
CA SER A 52 -2.63 -0.39 6.86
C SER A 52 -3.87 -1.20 7.26
N GLN A 53 -5.03 -0.88 6.68
CA GLN A 53 -6.28 -1.62 6.85
C GLN A 53 -6.39 -2.90 6.00
N LYS A 54 -5.43 -3.18 5.10
CA LYS A 54 -5.45 -4.35 4.21
C LYS A 54 -4.76 -5.58 4.78
N GLY A 55 -4.04 -5.42 5.88
CA GLY A 55 -3.27 -6.48 6.53
C GLY A 55 -3.64 -6.70 7.98
N LEU A 56 -2.97 -7.67 8.58
CA LEU A 56 -3.01 -7.95 10.01
C LEU A 56 -1.59 -7.83 10.55
N ASN A 57 -1.42 -7.10 11.65
CA ASN A 57 -0.14 -6.95 12.35
C ASN A 57 1.04 -6.56 11.45
N GLY A 58 0.84 -5.67 10.47
CA GLY A 58 1.92 -5.23 9.58
C GLY A 58 2.20 -6.17 8.40
N VAL A 59 1.35 -7.16 8.16
CA VAL A 59 1.55 -8.14 7.08
C VAL A 59 0.30 -8.23 6.20
N VAL A 60 0.50 -8.13 4.90
CA VAL A 60 -0.49 -8.46 3.86
C VAL A 60 0.07 -9.62 3.04
N GLU A 61 -0.52 -10.81 3.21
CA GLU A 61 -0.11 -12.03 2.50
C GLU A 61 -1.32 -12.86 2.06
N GLY A 62 -1.07 -13.92 1.29
CA GLY A 62 -2.10 -14.89 0.90
C GLY A 62 -3.29 -14.25 0.18
N SER A 63 -4.52 -14.56 0.64
CA SER A 63 -5.75 -14.04 0.05
C SER A 63 -5.87 -12.52 0.16
N ASN A 64 -5.43 -11.92 1.27
CA ASN A 64 -5.48 -10.47 1.46
C ASN A 64 -4.58 -9.75 0.46
N PHE A 65 -3.38 -10.29 0.23
CA PHE A 65 -2.47 -9.77 -0.78
C PHE A 65 -3.04 -9.93 -2.18
N SER A 66 -3.57 -11.11 -2.51
CA SER A 66 -4.19 -11.36 -3.81
C SER A 66 -5.36 -10.39 -4.08
N MET A 67 -6.23 -10.16 -3.09
CA MET A 67 -7.32 -9.20 -3.20
C MET A 67 -6.82 -7.77 -3.40
N LEU A 68 -5.83 -7.32 -2.61
CA LEU A 68 -5.26 -5.98 -2.77
C LEU A 68 -4.65 -5.78 -4.17
N ARG A 69 -3.88 -6.76 -4.64
CA ARG A 69 -3.24 -6.73 -5.96
C ARG A 69 -4.27 -6.72 -7.09
N ASN A 70 -5.29 -7.59 -7.03
CA ASN A 70 -6.28 -7.72 -8.09
C ASN A 70 -7.27 -6.53 -8.13
N ASN A 71 -7.57 -5.95 -6.97
CA ASN A 71 -8.47 -4.81 -6.84
C ASN A 71 -7.71 -3.48 -6.66
N TYR A 72 -6.47 -3.41 -7.15
CA TYR A 72 -5.63 -2.24 -6.93
C TYR A 72 -6.21 -0.96 -7.54
N ASP A 73 -6.85 -1.07 -8.72
CA ASP A 73 -7.50 0.08 -9.36
C ASP A 73 -8.61 0.68 -8.49
N TRP A 74 -9.40 -0.18 -7.83
CA TRP A 74 -10.41 0.25 -6.87
C TRP A 74 -9.80 0.90 -5.63
N PHE A 75 -8.70 0.34 -5.11
CA PHE A 75 -7.95 0.94 -4.02
C PHE A 75 -7.43 2.34 -4.39
N SER A 76 -6.83 2.47 -5.57
CA SER A 76 -6.30 3.72 -6.12
C SER A 76 -7.40 4.77 -6.30
N LEU A 77 -8.56 4.37 -6.83
CA LEU A 77 -9.71 5.25 -6.96
C LEU A 77 -10.24 5.71 -5.60
N HIS A 78 -10.38 4.81 -4.63
CA HIS A 78 -10.83 5.15 -3.28
C HIS A 78 -9.94 6.22 -2.63
N VAL A 79 -8.61 6.04 -2.69
CA VAL A 79 -7.63 7.01 -2.18
C VAL A 79 -7.78 8.36 -2.90
N LYS A 80 -7.84 8.35 -4.25
CA LYS A 80 -7.94 9.59 -5.04
C LYS A 80 -9.21 10.37 -4.72
N THR A 81 -10.34 9.68 -4.58
CA THR A 81 -11.63 10.29 -4.22
C THR A 81 -11.58 10.89 -2.81
N LYS A 82 -11.02 10.17 -1.83
CA LYS A 82 -10.88 10.69 -0.45
C LYS A 82 -10.00 11.94 -0.41
N LYS A 83 -8.88 11.94 -1.13
CA LYS A 83 -8.01 13.12 -1.30
C LYS A 83 -8.73 14.32 -1.86
N LEU A 84 -9.46 14.13 -2.96
CA LEU A 84 -10.22 15.20 -3.60
C LEU A 84 -11.24 15.78 -2.63
N TYR A 85 -11.95 14.92 -1.90
CA TYR A 85 -12.93 15.34 -0.91
C TYR A 85 -12.30 16.19 0.21
N GLU A 86 -11.11 15.84 0.71
CA GLU A 86 -10.40 16.62 1.72
C GLU A 86 -9.92 17.99 1.20
N THR A 87 -9.63 18.11 -0.09
CA THR A 87 -9.26 19.40 -0.71
C THR A 87 -10.46 20.31 -0.96
N LEU A 88 -11.65 19.74 -1.12
CA LEU A 88 -12.89 20.49 -1.36
C LEU A 88 -13.61 20.90 -0.06
N LYS A 89 -13.14 20.42 1.09
CA LYS A 89 -13.59 20.86 2.42
C LYS A 89 -12.89 22.15 2.83
#